data_AF-A0A1D3JFY4-F1
#
_entry.id   AF-A0A1D3JFY4-F1
#
_cell.length_a   1.000
_cell.length_b   1.000
_cell.length_c   1.000
_cell.angle_alpha   90.00
_cell.angle_beta   90.00
_cell.angle_gamma   90.00
#
_symmetry.space_group_name_H-M   'P 1'
#
loop_
_entity.id
_entity.type
_entity.pdbx_description
1 polymer ?
#
loop_
_entity_poly.entity_id
_entity_poly.type
_entity_poly.pdbx_seq_one_letter_code
_entity_poly.pdbx_strand_id
1 'polypeptide(L)'
;MIFLDDNKCETYIQDIKEITFSKLHNIIELHKTFNKFLESETLKKDCNSAKECANKYIVYADKCYEGNEYSFCNELERFRERYNNHVRNETCEDDVPKTLPSTKRFNIIVNSSILYYYHINVKLLKEPICYLSVYSIGVMDTSSHTNFTKKVE
;
A
#
# COMPACT_ATOMS: atom_id res chain seq x y z
N MET A 1 -11.83 -39.02 3.67
CA MET A 1 -12.17 -38.89 2.24
C MET A 1 -13.28 -37.85 2.17
N ILE A 2 -12.94 -36.62 1.77
CA ILE A 2 -13.92 -35.54 1.59
C ILE A 2 -14.35 -35.64 0.12
N PHE A 3 -15.60 -36.02 -0.11
CA PHE A 3 -16.20 -35.95 -1.44
C PHE A 3 -16.51 -34.48 -1.73
N LEU A 4 -15.76 -33.87 -2.65
CA LEU A 4 -16.16 -32.60 -3.25
C LEU A 4 -17.10 -32.96 -4.41
N ASP A 5 -18.36 -32.55 -4.31
CA ASP A 5 -19.33 -32.65 -5.41
C ASP A 5 -18.75 -31.96 -6.65
N ASP A 6 -18.51 -32.73 -7.73
CA ASP A 6 -17.89 -32.28 -8.98
C ASP A 6 -18.60 -31.04 -9.58
N ASN A 7 -19.91 -30.90 -9.34
CA ASN A 7 -20.72 -29.80 -9.86
C ASN A 7 -20.37 -28.44 -9.19
N LYS A 8 -19.96 -28.42 -7.92
CA LYS A 8 -19.58 -27.18 -7.23
C LYS A 8 -18.22 -26.67 -7.66
N CYS A 9 -17.28 -27.57 -7.97
CA CYS A 9 -15.96 -27.19 -8.47
C CYS A 9 -16.04 -26.54 -9.85
N GLU A 10 -16.86 -27.07 -10.76
CA GLU A 10 -17.02 -26.48 -12.10
C GLU A 10 -17.62 -25.08 -12.07
N THR A 11 -18.68 -24.86 -11.27
CA THR A 11 -19.26 -23.51 -11.08
C THR A 11 -18.24 -22.55 -10.48
N TYR A 12 -17.52 -22.98 -9.43
CA TYR A 12 -16.51 -22.14 -8.78
C TYR A 12 -15.35 -21.79 -9.74
N ILE A 13 -14.94 -22.72 -10.60
CA ILE A 13 -13.93 -22.49 -11.64
C ILE A 13 -14.45 -21.53 -12.72
N GLN A 14 -15.72 -21.64 -13.13
CA GLN A 14 -16.35 -20.71 -14.08
C GLN A 14 -16.43 -19.30 -13.51
N ASP A 15 -16.90 -19.14 -12.27
CA ASP A 15 -17.00 -17.85 -11.59
C ASP A 15 -15.62 -17.19 -11.42
N ILE A 16 -14.59 -17.95 -11.01
CA ILE A 16 -13.21 -17.46 -10.91
C ILE A 16 -12.69 -17.00 -12.27
N LYS A 17 -12.94 -17.78 -13.33
CA LYS A 17 -12.50 -17.44 -14.69
C LYS A 17 -13.18 -16.17 -15.19
N GLU A 18 -14.49 -16.04 -15.00
CA GLU A 18 -15.27 -14.90 -15.49
C GLU A 18 -14.89 -13.62 -14.75
N ILE A 19 -14.79 -13.66 -13.41
CA ILE A 19 -14.40 -12.53 -12.59
C ILE A 19 -12.97 -12.07 -12.91
N THR A 20 -12.02 -13.00 -13.09
CA THR A 20 -10.62 -12.67 -13.39
C THR A 20 -10.47 -12.14 -14.81
N PHE A 21 -11.15 -12.74 -15.79
CA PHE A 21 -11.06 -12.35 -17.19
C PHE A 21 -11.75 -11.00 -17.45
N SER A 22 -12.90 -10.74 -16.81
CA SER A 22 -13.60 -9.46 -16.91
C SER A 22 -12.73 -8.29 -16.43
N LYS A 23 -12.02 -8.46 -15.31
CA LYS A 23 -11.10 -7.43 -14.79
C LYS A 23 -9.91 -7.20 -15.69
N LEU A 24 -9.30 -8.27 -16.19
CA LEU A 24 -8.21 -8.18 -17.16
C LEU A 24 -8.67 -7.44 -18.42
N HIS A 25 -9.87 -7.77 -18.92
CA HIS A 25 -10.48 -7.09 -20.05
C HIS A 25 -10.64 -5.59 -19.80
N ASN A 26 -11.14 -5.19 -18.63
CA ASN A 26 -11.31 -3.78 -18.26
C ASN A 26 -9.97 -3.00 -18.26
N ILE A 27 -8.90 -3.61 -17.74
CA ILE A 27 -7.55 -3.01 -17.80
C ILE A 27 -7.07 -2.87 -19.26
N ILE A 28 -7.27 -3.90 -20.08
CA ILE A 28 -6.90 -3.89 -21.50
C ILE A 28 -7.66 -2.77 -22.24
N GLU A 29 -8.95 -2.61 -21.98
CA GLU A 29 -9.76 -1.56 -22.60
C GLU A 29 -9.32 -0.15 -22.20
N LEU A 30 -8.96 0.06 -20.93
CA LEU A 30 -8.37 1.31 -20.47
C LEU A 30 -7.09 1.64 -21.26
N HIS A 31 -6.18 0.67 -21.37
CA HIS A 31 -4.95 0.86 -22.13
C HIS A 31 -5.19 1.11 -23.62
N LYS A 32 -6.13 0.40 -24.24
CA LYS A 32 -6.50 0.64 -25.65
C LYS A 32 -7.04 2.06 -25.85
N THR A 33 -7.95 2.50 -24.98
CA THR A 33 -8.54 3.84 -25.07
C THR A 33 -7.48 4.92 -24.84
N PHE A 34 -6.59 4.71 -23.87
CA PHE A 34 -5.50 5.64 -23.59
C PHE A 34 -4.43 5.68 -24.69
N ASN A 35 -4.11 4.54 -25.31
CA ASN A 35 -3.17 4.52 -26.42
C ASN A 35 -3.67 5.33 -27.62
N LYS A 36 -4.99 5.33 -27.91
CA LYS A 36 -5.55 6.21 -28.94
C LYS A 36 -5.26 7.69 -28.67
N PHE A 37 -5.33 8.11 -27.41
CA PHE A 37 -4.94 9.46 -26.99
C PHE A 37 -3.44 9.72 -27.16
N LEU A 38 -2.58 8.74 -26.87
CA LEU A 38 -1.14 8.88 -27.03
C LEU A 38 -0.73 8.95 -28.51
N GLU A 39 -1.32 8.08 -29.34
CA GLU A 39 -1.05 7.89 -30.78
C GLU A 39 -1.66 8.99 -31.65
N SER A 40 -2.45 9.93 -31.10
CA SER A 40 -2.90 11.08 -31.88
C SER A 40 -1.68 11.96 -32.21
N GLU A 41 -1.15 11.80 -33.43
CA GLU A 41 -0.03 12.57 -34.02
C GLU A 41 -0.44 13.98 -34.45
N THR A 42 -1.72 14.33 -34.31
CA THR A 42 -2.24 15.64 -34.68
C THR A 42 -1.81 16.73 -33.69
N LEU A 43 -1.60 17.96 -34.20
CA LEU A 43 -1.31 19.16 -33.40
C LEU A 43 -2.32 19.42 -32.26
N LYS A 44 -3.53 18.85 -32.36
CA LYS A 44 -4.48 18.69 -31.25
C LYS A 44 -4.48 17.23 -30.82
N LYS A 45 -4.13 16.98 -29.56
CA LYS A 45 -4.36 15.67 -28.94
C LYS A 45 -5.84 15.30 -28.98
N ASP A 46 -6.14 14.01 -29.10
CA ASP A 46 -7.52 13.51 -29.06
C ASP A 46 -8.09 13.55 -27.63
N CYS A 47 -8.52 14.73 -27.22
CA CYS A 47 -9.10 14.99 -25.90
C CYS A 47 -10.38 14.19 -25.64
N ASN A 48 -11.09 13.75 -26.68
CA ASN A 48 -12.26 12.89 -26.52
C ASN A 48 -11.85 11.50 -26.03
N SER A 49 -10.76 10.93 -26.59
CA SER A 49 -10.20 9.68 -26.10
C SER A 49 -9.70 9.80 -24.65
N ALA A 50 -9.10 10.94 -24.27
CA ALA A 50 -8.69 11.19 -22.88
C ALA A 50 -9.88 11.26 -21.91
N LYS A 51 -10.98 11.89 -22.35
CA LYS A 51 -12.23 11.98 -21.58
C LYS A 51 -12.90 10.62 -21.42
N GLU A 52 -13.02 9.85 -22.51
CA GLU A 52 -13.58 8.49 -22.48
C GLU A 52 -12.75 7.60 -21.55
N CYS A 53 -11.42 7.69 -21.65
CA CYS A 53 -10.51 6.96 -20.79
C CYS A 53 -10.72 7.30 -19.32
N ALA A 54 -10.85 8.59 -18.97
CA ALA A 54 -11.11 9.02 -17.60
C ALA A 54 -12.44 8.51 -17.07
N ASN A 55 -13.51 8.57 -17.88
CA ASN A 55 -14.82 8.10 -17.49
C ASN A 55 -14.82 6.59 -17.22
N LYS A 56 -14.19 5.78 -18.09
CA LYS A 56 -14.03 4.33 -17.85
C LYS A 56 -13.23 4.07 -16.58
N TYR A 57 -12.16 4.82 -16.36
CA TYR A 57 -11.34 4.68 -15.17
C TYR A 57 -12.16 4.88 -13.89
N ILE A 58 -12.96 5.95 -13.83
CA ILE A 58 -13.76 6.27 -12.64
C ILE A 58 -14.72 5.11 -12.32
N VAL A 59 -15.44 4.60 -13.31
CA VAL A 59 -16.34 3.45 -13.14
C VAL A 59 -15.60 2.20 -12.63
N TYR A 60 -14.37 1.97 -13.08
CA TYR A 60 -13.59 0.82 -12.64
C TYR A 60 -12.96 1.04 -11.26
N ALA A 61 -12.59 2.28 -10.93
CA ALA A 61 -12.08 2.67 -9.63
C ALA A 61 -13.14 2.57 -8.53
N ASP A 62 -14.42 2.81 -8.85
CA ASP A 62 -15.51 2.66 -7.89
C ASP A 62 -15.60 1.23 -7.33
N LYS A 63 -15.30 0.21 -8.16
CA LYS A 63 -15.23 -1.19 -7.71
C LYS A 63 -14.13 -1.44 -6.67
N CYS A 64 -13.05 -0.64 -6.69
CA CYS A 64 -12.01 -0.68 -5.66
C CYS A 64 -12.47 -0.12 -4.32
N TYR A 65 -13.53 0.69 -4.32
CA TYR A 65 -14.16 1.18 -3.11
C TYR A 65 -15.21 0.21 -2.56
N GLU A 66 -15.65 -0.78 -3.33
CA GLU A 66 -16.67 -1.72 -2.91
C GLU A 66 -16.09 -3.03 -2.34
N GLY A 67 -14.81 -3.34 -2.56
CA GLY A 67 -14.23 -4.63 -2.16
C GLY A 67 -12.71 -4.69 -1.98
N ASN A 68 -12.20 -5.92 -1.79
CA ASN A 68 -10.80 -6.26 -1.44
C ASN A 68 -9.97 -6.76 -2.64
N GLU A 69 -10.17 -6.20 -3.83
CA GLU A 69 -9.50 -6.67 -5.05
C GLU A 69 -8.14 -6.01 -5.28
N TYR A 70 -7.22 -6.27 -4.36
CA TYR A 70 -5.94 -5.57 -4.28
C TYR A 70 -5.12 -5.57 -5.58
N SER A 71 -5.10 -6.68 -6.34
CA SER A 71 -4.32 -6.76 -7.58
C SER A 71 -4.87 -5.85 -8.68
N PHE A 72 -6.18 -5.94 -8.96
CA PHE A 72 -6.84 -5.09 -9.96
C PHE A 72 -6.72 -3.61 -9.60
N CYS A 73 -6.96 -3.27 -8.34
CA CYS A 73 -6.88 -1.88 -7.88
C CYS A 73 -5.46 -1.32 -7.90
N ASN A 74 -4.44 -2.15 -7.65
CA ASN A 74 -3.05 -1.75 -7.81
C ASN A 74 -2.68 -1.50 -9.28
N GLU A 75 -3.21 -2.27 -10.22
CA GLU A 75 -3.03 -1.99 -11.65
C GLU A 75 -3.70 -0.68 -12.05
N LEU A 76 -4.93 -0.43 -11.59
CA LEU A 76 -5.59 0.86 -11.79
C LEU A 76 -4.79 2.01 -11.18
N GLU A 77 -4.17 1.83 -10.02
CA GLU A 77 -3.31 2.87 -9.44
C GLU A 77 -2.07 3.14 -10.29
N ARG A 78 -1.42 2.12 -10.85
CA ARG A 78 -0.31 2.30 -11.80
C ARG A 78 -0.77 3.01 -13.08
N PHE A 79 -1.93 2.63 -13.59
CA PHE A 79 -2.55 3.28 -14.75
C PHE A 79 -2.79 4.78 -14.47
N ARG A 80 -3.30 5.10 -13.27
CA ARG A 80 -3.54 6.46 -12.80
C ARG A 80 -2.30 7.35 -12.94
N GLU A 81 -1.17 6.86 -12.44
CA GLU A 81 0.11 7.57 -12.50
C GLU A 81 0.50 7.85 -13.95
N ARG A 82 0.37 6.84 -14.83
CA ARG A 82 0.67 7.01 -16.25
C ARG A 82 -0.26 8.03 -16.91
N TYR A 83 -1.57 7.93 -16.70
CA TYR A 83 -2.53 8.88 -17.25
C TYR A 83 -2.23 10.31 -16.79
N ASN A 84 -2.10 10.52 -15.49
CA ASN A 84 -1.88 11.85 -14.90
C ASN A 84 -0.59 12.49 -15.45
N ASN A 85 0.48 11.70 -15.62
CA ASN A 85 1.74 12.20 -16.16
C ASN A 85 1.63 12.69 -17.61
N HIS A 86 0.79 12.06 -18.43
CA HIS A 86 0.64 12.45 -19.84
C HIS A 86 -0.40 13.56 -19.99
N VAL A 87 -1.55 13.49 -19.31
CA VAL A 87 -2.68 14.40 -19.55
C VAL A 87 -2.52 15.75 -18.84
N ARG A 88 -1.76 15.81 -17.73
CA ARG A 88 -1.63 17.03 -16.90
C ARG A 88 -1.17 18.27 -17.67
N ASN A 89 -0.31 18.10 -18.67
CA ASN A 89 0.28 19.21 -19.44
C ASN A 89 -0.37 19.42 -20.81
N GLU A 90 -1.38 18.61 -21.15
CA GLU A 90 -1.99 18.60 -22.48
C GLU A 90 -3.11 19.65 -22.56
N THR A 91 -3.22 20.30 -23.72
CA THR A 91 -4.24 21.34 -23.93
C THR A 91 -5.54 20.68 -24.40
N CYS A 92 -6.38 20.31 -23.42
CA CYS A 92 -7.73 19.81 -23.61
C CYS A 92 -8.73 20.71 -22.92
N GLU A 93 -9.99 20.62 -23.34
CA GLU A 93 -11.14 21.27 -22.71
C GLU A 93 -11.20 20.97 -21.20
N ASP A 94 -11.80 21.89 -20.44
CA ASP A 94 -11.84 21.84 -18.96
C ASP A 94 -12.60 20.62 -18.41
N ASP A 95 -13.39 19.96 -19.25
CA ASP A 95 -14.16 18.77 -18.91
C ASP A 95 -13.34 17.46 -18.99
N VAL A 96 -12.08 17.53 -19.44
CA VAL A 96 -11.14 16.40 -19.42
C VAL A 96 -10.36 16.41 -18.10
N PRO A 97 -10.55 15.40 -17.23
CA PRO A 97 -9.84 15.35 -15.96
C PRO A 97 -8.32 15.34 -16.16
N LYS A 98 -7.60 16.30 -15.59
CA LYS A 98 -6.12 16.33 -15.61
C LYS A 98 -5.50 15.33 -14.63
N THR A 99 -6.30 14.91 -13.64
CA THR A 99 -5.91 13.95 -12.62
C THR A 99 -7.05 13.00 -12.32
N LEU A 100 -6.72 11.73 -12.16
CA LEU A 100 -7.64 10.67 -11.77
C LEU A 100 -7.59 10.40 -10.24
N PRO A 101 -8.71 9.98 -9.63
CA PRO A 101 -8.77 9.64 -8.20
C PRO A 101 -7.95 8.39 -7.86
N SER A 102 -7.40 8.30 -6.65
CA SER A 102 -6.59 7.14 -6.24
C SER A 102 -7.47 5.96 -5.86
N THR A 103 -7.13 4.76 -6.34
CA THR A 103 -7.77 3.52 -5.88
C THR A 103 -7.24 3.04 -4.54
N LYS A 104 -6.11 3.59 -4.06
CA LYS A 104 -5.56 3.28 -2.74
C LYS A 104 -6.44 3.88 -1.66
N ARG A 105 -7.06 3.01 -0.87
CA ARG A 105 -7.65 3.40 0.42
C ARG A 105 -6.55 3.51 1.46
N PHE A 106 -6.47 4.65 2.16
CA PHE A 106 -5.69 4.72 3.38
C PHE A 106 -6.36 3.82 4.41
N ASN A 107 -5.78 2.64 4.64
CA ASN A 107 -6.28 1.70 5.61
C ASN A 107 -5.91 2.23 7.01
N ILE A 108 -6.78 3.04 7.60
CA ILE A 108 -6.60 3.64 8.94
C ILE A 108 -6.38 2.54 9.98
N ILE A 109 -6.97 1.35 9.80
CA ILE A 109 -6.87 0.20 10.70
C ILE A 109 -5.47 -0.44 10.68
N VAL A 110 -4.83 -0.51 9.51
CA VAL A 110 -3.45 -1.02 9.38
C VAL A 110 -2.48 -0.04 10.01
N ASN A 111 -2.69 1.27 9.79
CA ASN A 111 -1.87 2.30 10.43
C ASN A 111 -2.07 2.34 11.93
N SER A 112 -3.29 2.21 12.45
CA SER A 112 -3.54 2.15 13.89
C SER A 112 -2.93 0.88 14.50
N SER A 113 -2.99 -0.26 13.82
CA SER A 113 -2.40 -1.52 14.31
C SER A 113 -0.87 -1.48 14.33
N ILE A 114 -0.26 -0.93 13.27
CA ILE A 114 1.20 -0.72 13.18
C ILE A 114 1.64 0.32 14.22
N LEU A 115 0.95 1.45 14.33
CA LEU A 115 1.21 2.48 15.33
C LEU A 115 1.04 1.94 16.75
N TYR A 116 0.01 1.14 17.00
CA TYR A 116 -0.23 0.47 18.28
C TYR A 116 0.88 -0.55 18.60
N TYR A 117 1.31 -1.35 17.62
CA TYR A 117 2.45 -2.26 17.77
C TYR A 117 3.74 -1.49 18.09
N TYR A 118 4.07 -0.42 17.35
CA TYR A 118 5.23 0.43 17.67
C TYR A 118 5.09 1.08 19.06
N HIS A 119 3.90 1.55 19.43
CA HIS A 119 3.64 2.17 20.73
C HIS A 119 3.79 1.16 21.88
N ILE A 120 3.35 -0.09 21.71
CA ILE A 120 3.60 -1.18 22.68
C ILE A 120 5.09 -1.49 22.77
N ASN A 121 5.76 -1.73 21.64
CA ASN A 121 7.16 -2.14 21.63
C ASN A 121 8.09 -1.06 22.21
N VAL A 122 7.84 0.22 21.92
CA VAL A 122 8.58 1.34 22.51
C VAL A 122 8.28 1.51 24.00
N LYS A 123 7.03 1.25 24.44
CA LYS A 123 6.64 1.34 25.85
C LYS A 123 7.25 0.20 26.68
N LEU A 124 7.33 -1.01 26.13
CA LEU A 124 8.02 -2.16 26.74
C LEU A 124 9.55 -1.97 26.80
N LEU A 125 10.14 -1.27 25.83
CA LEU A 125 11.57 -0.92 25.83
C LEU A 125 11.91 0.29 26.73
N LYS A 126 10.90 1.01 27.22
CA LYS A 126 11.04 2.20 28.08
C LYS A 126 10.64 1.95 29.54
N GLU A 127 10.53 0.71 29.97
CA GLU A 127 10.60 0.43 31.42
C GLU A 127 12.06 0.61 31.87
N PRO A 128 12.32 1.49 32.85
CA PRO A 128 13.66 1.98 33.11
C PRO A 128 14.57 0.90 33.68
N ILE A 129 15.84 0.99 33.28
CA ILE A 129 17.03 0.24 33.74
C ILE A 129 17.32 0.54 35.25
N CYS A 130 16.32 0.90 36.04
CA CYS A 130 16.45 1.28 37.44
C CYS A 130 16.72 0.08 38.36
N TYR A 131 16.30 -1.14 38.00
CA TYR A 131 16.53 -2.33 38.84
C TYR A 131 18.02 -2.70 38.98
N LEU A 132 18.83 -2.46 37.94
CA LEU A 132 20.25 -2.83 37.94
C LEU A 132 21.14 -1.84 38.74
N SER A 133 20.67 -0.61 38.98
CA SER A 133 21.42 0.37 39.78
C SER A 133 21.32 0.13 41.29
N VAL A 134 20.27 -0.55 41.76
CA VAL A 134 20.06 -0.85 43.18
C VAL A 134 20.85 -2.10 43.60
N TYR A 135 21.03 -3.07 42.70
CA TYR A 135 21.76 -4.32 42.99
C TYR A 135 23.27 -4.11 43.21
N SER A 136 23.84 -3.04 42.64
CA SER A 136 25.28 -2.73 42.71
C SER A 136 25.68 -1.92 43.95
N ILE A 137 24.71 -1.44 44.75
CA ILE A 137 24.97 -0.63 45.95
C ILE A 137 24.88 -1.48 47.24
N GLY A 138 24.33 -2.70 47.18
CA GLY A 138 24.08 -3.56 48.34
C GLY A 138 25.16 -4.59 48.71
N VAL A 139 26.31 -4.62 48.01
CA VAL A 139 27.36 -5.65 48.25
C VAL A 139 28.76 -5.03 48.30
N MET A 140 29.03 -4.10 49.22
CA MET A 140 30.38 -3.87 49.75
C MET A 140 30.27 -3.23 51.13
N ASP A 141 30.35 -4.05 52.18
CA ASP A 141 31.15 -3.77 53.38
C ASP A 141 31.09 -4.94 54.36
N THR A 142 32.12 -5.79 54.36
CA THR A 142 32.72 -6.35 55.59
C THR A 142 34.13 -6.90 55.30
N SER A 143 35.12 -6.18 55.83
CA SER A 143 36.43 -6.70 56.31
C SER A 143 37.44 -7.23 55.29
N SER A 144 38.76 -7.02 55.37
CA SER A 144 39.62 -6.20 56.23
C SER A 144 41.08 -6.61 55.93
N HIS A 145 42.03 -5.66 56.09
CA HIS A 145 43.47 -5.87 56.40
C HIS A 145 44.36 -6.51 55.29
N THR A 146 45.61 -6.11 54.99
CA THR A 146 46.58 -5.17 55.58
C THR A 146 47.81 -5.01 54.66
N ASN A 147 48.16 -3.76 54.36
CA ASN A 147 49.46 -3.06 54.31
C ASN A 147 50.79 -3.82 54.10
N PHE A 148 51.65 -3.27 53.22
CA PHE A 148 53.06 -2.98 53.57
C PHE A 148 53.59 -1.72 52.85
N THR A 149 54.11 -0.80 53.66
CA THR A 149 54.63 0.55 53.36
C THR A 149 56.16 0.59 53.19
N LYS A 150 56.68 1.52 52.36
CA LYS A 150 58.04 2.14 52.44
C LYS A 150 57.92 3.61 51.97
N LYS A 151 58.13 4.67 52.80
CA LYS A 151 59.38 5.33 53.32
C LYS A 151 60.23 5.92 52.16
N VAL A 152 60.79 7.14 52.11
CA VAL A 152 61.31 8.24 52.98
C VAL A 152 61.34 9.50 52.05
N GLU A 153 61.19 10.78 52.42
CA GLU A 153 61.91 11.67 53.36
C GLU A 153 60.99 12.77 53.92
#